data_AF-A0A6N9B1X4-F1
#
_entry.id   AF-A0A6N9B1X4-F1
#
_cell.length_a   1.000
_cell.length_b   1.000
_cell.length_c   1.000
_cell.angle_alpha   90.00
_cell.angle_beta   90.00
_cell.angle_gamma   90.00
#
_symmetry.space_group_name_H-M   'P 1'
#
loop_
_entity.id
_entity.type
_entity.pdbx_description
1 polymer ?
#
loop_
_entity_poly.entity_id
_entity_poly.type
_entity_poly.pdbx_seq_one_letter_code
_entity_poly.pdbx_strand_id
1 'polypeptide(L)'
;MEDFSEYIARDRMRISEKKRDIERQIAALRAQDAELDRELAAFKAYEAARHGRGRVGAARREGVIDAIRATPGIRRAGICDRMGVTTDSEKQAISSTLSALLKEGVIRRHGSRDYHLT
;
A
#
# COMPACT_ATOMS: atom_id res chain seq x y z
N MET A 1 -14.85 43.84 53.42
CA MET A 1 -13.58 43.08 53.42
C MET A 1 -13.99 41.66 53.10
N GLU A 2 -13.66 41.17 51.90
CA GLU A 2 -14.08 39.83 51.46
C GLU A 2 -13.41 38.78 52.37
N ASP A 3 -14.18 37.83 52.90
CA ASP A 3 -13.64 36.81 53.81
C ASP A 3 -12.73 35.86 53.03
N PHE A 4 -11.57 35.53 53.60
CA PHE A 4 -10.59 34.64 52.98
C PHE A 4 -11.20 33.28 52.63
N SER A 5 -12.19 32.82 53.40
CA SER A 5 -12.94 31.60 53.14
C SER A 5 -13.74 31.66 51.82
N GLU A 6 -14.40 32.79 51.53
CA GLU A 6 -15.17 33.02 50.30
C GLU A 6 -14.25 33.12 49.08
N TYR A 7 -13.08 33.76 49.24
CA TYR A 7 -12.06 33.81 48.20
C TYR A 7 -11.56 32.41 47.81
N ILE A 8 -11.21 31.58 48.79
CA ILE A 8 -10.74 30.21 48.55
C ILE A 8 -11.85 29.34 47.93
N ALA A 9 -13.10 29.49 48.37
CA ALA A 9 -14.24 28.77 47.80
C ALA A 9 -14.45 29.15 46.32
N ARG A 10 -14.41 30.45 45.99
CA ARG A 10 -14.52 30.95 44.62
C ARG A 10 -13.38 30.44 43.74
N ASP A 11 -12.16 30.45 44.24
CA ASP A 11 -11.00 30.00 43.47
C ASP A 11 -11.03 28.49 43.21
N ARG A 12 -11.45 27.69 44.19
CA ARG A 12 -11.68 26.24 44.00
C ARG A 12 -12.75 25.96 42.95
N MET A 13 -13.85 26.72 42.93
CA MET A 13 -14.88 26.58 41.90
C MET A 13 -14.32 26.91 40.52
N ARG A 14 -13.63 28.05 40.38
CA ARG A 14 -12.98 28.47 39.13
C ARG A 14 -12.01 27.42 38.59
N ILE A 15 -11.17 26.85 39.45
CA ILE A 15 -10.20 25.82 39.05
C ILE A 15 -10.93 24.53 38.64
N SER A 16 -11.97 24.15 39.39
CA SER A 16 -12.75 22.94 39.08
C SER A 16 -13.49 23.05 37.75
N GLU A 17 -14.04 24.22 37.43
CA GLU A 17 -14.67 24.49 36.14
C GLU A 17 -13.66 24.41 35.00
N LYS A 18 -12.52 25.09 35.14
CA LYS A 18 -11.43 25.01 34.16
C LYS A 18 -10.95 23.59 33.93
N LYS A 19 -10.84 22.78 34.99
CA LYS A 19 -10.46 21.37 34.87
C LYS A 19 -11.49 20.59 34.04
N ARG A 20 -12.79 20.77 34.30
CA ARG A 20 -13.85 20.12 33.52
C ARG A 20 -13.85 20.57 32.06
N ASP A 21 -13.58 21.84 31.78
CA ASP A 21 -13.46 22.35 30.41
C ASP A 21 -12.31 21.68 29.66
N ILE A 22 -11.14 21.60 30.30
CA ILE A 22 -9.97 20.93 29.72
C ILE A 22 -10.26 19.44 29.48
N GLU A 23 -10.90 18.76 30.43
CA GLU A 23 -11.28 17.35 30.27
C GLU A 23 -12.24 17.15 29.10
N ARG A 24 -13.21 18.06 28.90
CA ARG A 24 -14.08 18.04 27.71
C ARG A 24 -13.30 18.25 26.41
N GLN A 25 -12.34 19.18 26.39
CA GLN A 25 -11.50 19.42 25.23
C GLN A 25 -10.63 18.21 24.90
N ILE A 26 -10.04 17.56 25.91
CA ILE A 26 -9.27 16.32 25.74
C ILE A 26 -10.14 15.22 25.15
N ALA A 27 -11.37 15.05 25.65
CA ALA A 27 -12.30 14.05 25.11
C ALA A 27 -12.65 14.33 23.64
N ALA A 28 -12.90 15.60 23.28
CA ALA A 28 -13.19 15.99 21.91
C ALA A 28 -11.99 15.75 20.97
N LEU A 29 -10.78 16.13 21.40
CA LEU A 29 -9.56 15.91 20.63
C LEU A 29 -9.26 14.42 20.44
N ARG A 30 -9.48 13.58 21.46
CA ARG A 30 -9.35 12.12 21.34
C ARG A 30 -10.36 11.52 20.35
N ALA A 31 -11.57 12.06 20.30
CA ALA A 31 -12.57 11.61 19.32
C ALA A 31 -12.14 11.97 17.88
N GLN A 32 -11.56 13.16 17.68
CA GLN A 32 -11.00 13.57 16.40
C GLN A 32 -9.80 12.70 15.99
N ASP A 33 -8.90 12.40 16.92
CA ASP A 33 -7.75 11.51 16.70
C ASP A 33 -8.19 10.12 16.24
N ALA A 34 -9.21 9.55 16.90
CA ALA A 34 -9.78 8.26 16.53
C ALA A 34 -10.46 8.26 15.14
N GLU A 35 -11.01 9.40 14.69
CA GLU A 35 -11.56 9.53 13.33
C GLU A 35 -10.44 9.56 12.29
N LEU A 36 -9.38 10.34 12.53
CA LEU A 36 -8.21 10.38 11.65
C LEU A 36 -7.52 9.01 11.55
N ASP A 37 -7.43 8.26 12.64
CA ASP A 37 -6.91 6.90 12.63
C ASP A 37 -7.74 5.96 11.75
N ARG A 38 -9.09 6.09 11.77
CA ARG A 38 -9.97 5.33 10.87
C ARG A 38 -9.73 5.69 9.42
N GLU A 39 -9.60 6.97 9.11
CA GLU A 39 -9.30 7.44 7.75
C GLU A 39 -7.94 6.93 7.27
N LEU A 40 -6.90 7.05 8.09
CA LEU A 40 -5.56 6.54 7.79
C LEU A 40 -5.57 5.02 7.57
N ALA A 41 -6.33 4.27 8.38
CA ALA A 41 -6.50 2.83 8.18
C ALA A 41 -7.18 2.52 6.84
N ALA A 42 -8.20 3.30 6.44
CA ALA A 42 -8.85 3.15 5.15
C ALA A 42 -7.90 3.43 3.97
N PHE A 43 -7.08 4.49 4.06
CA PHE A 43 -6.04 4.76 3.06
C PHE A 43 -5.03 3.63 2.98
N LYS A 44 -4.52 3.15 4.12
CA LYS A 44 -3.59 2.00 4.16
C LYS A 44 -4.21 0.74 3.56
N ALA A 45 -5.49 0.48 3.81
CA ALA A 45 -6.20 -0.66 3.23
C ALA A 45 -6.36 -0.51 1.70
N TYR A 46 -6.70 0.68 1.22
CA TYR A 46 -6.79 0.97 -0.21
C TYR A 46 -5.42 0.87 -0.89
N GLU A 47 -4.39 1.44 -0.28
CA GLU A 47 -3.00 1.31 -0.72
C GLU A 47 -2.56 -0.15 -0.73
N ALA A 48 -2.83 -0.93 0.32
CA ALA A 48 -2.51 -2.36 0.35
C ALA A 48 -3.26 -3.13 -0.75
N ALA A 49 -4.52 -2.81 -1.02
CA ALA A 49 -5.30 -3.43 -2.10
C ALA A 49 -4.75 -3.04 -3.50
N ARG A 50 -4.35 -1.79 -3.68
CA ARG A 50 -3.80 -1.26 -4.93
C ARG A 50 -2.37 -1.73 -5.18
N HIS A 51 -1.50 -1.62 -4.18
CA HIS A 51 -0.11 -2.07 -4.20
C HIS A 51 0.02 -3.59 -4.08
N GLY A 52 -0.95 -4.32 -3.54
CA GLY A 52 -0.98 -5.78 -3.62
C GLY A 52 -1.04 -6.28 -5.06
N ARG A 53 -1.81 -5.60 -5.93
CA ARG A 53 -1.83 -5.89 -7.38
C ARG A 53 -0.61 -5.32 -8.11
N GLY A 54 -0.14 -4.13 -7.72
CA GLY A 54 1.01 -3.47 -8.34
C GLY A 54 2.36 -4.12 -8.02
N ARG A 55 2.57 -4.57 -6.77
CA ARG A 55 3.82 -5.20 -6.30
C ARG A 55 3.96 -6.63 -6.83
N VAL A 56 2.85 -7.37 -6.92
CA VAL A 56 2.82 -8.66 -7.64
C VAL A 56 3.09 -8.44 -9.14
N GLY A 57 2.56 -7.37 -9.73
CA GLY A 57 2.87 -6.99 -11.11
C GLY A 57 4.34 -6.64 -11.35
N ALA A 58 4.94 -5.86 -10.46
CA ALA A 58 6.35 -5.46 -10.52
C ALA A 58 7.29 -6.66 -10.33
N ALA A 59 7.05 -7.49 -9.30
CA ALA A 59 7.82 -8.71 -9.07
C ALA A 59 7.68 -9.71 -10.24
N ARG A 60 6.48 -9.83 -10.83
CA ARG A 60 6.28 -10.64 -12.04
C ARG A 60 7.04 -10.08 -13.23
N ARG A 61 7.01 -8.77 -13.44
CA ARG A 61 7.75 -8.10 -14.53
C ARG A 61 9.24 -8.38 -14.41
N GLU A 62 9.80 -8.21 -13.21
CA GLU A 62 11.20 -8.50 -12.92
C GLU A 62 11.54 -9.98 -13.13
N GLY A 63 10.71 -10.90 -12.61
CA GLY A 63 10.92 -12.34 -12.81
C GLY A 63 10.87 -12.78 -14.27
N VAL A 64 10.01 -12.17 -15.10
CA VAL A 64 9.99 -12.42 -16.56
C VAL A 64 11.27 -11.91 -17.22
N ILE A 65 11.74 -10.72 -16.85
CA ILE A 65 13.00 -10.16 -17.37
C ILE A 65 14.17 -11.05 -16.98
N ASP A 66 14.24 -11.50 -15.73
CA ASP A 66 15.31 -12.37 -15.26
C ASP A 66 15.29 -13.76 -15.93
N ALA A 67 14.10 -14.32 -16.20
CA ALA A 67 13.99 -15.56 -16.96
C ALA A 67 14.55 -15.42 -18.39
N ILE A 68 14.26 -14.29 -19.07
CA ILE A 68 14.79 -14.00 -20.42
C ILE A 68 16.29 -13.69 -20.37
N ARG A 69 16.75 -12.98 -19.34
CA ARG A 69 18.18 -12.69 -19.12
C ARG A 69 18.98 -13.98 -18.93
N ALA A 70 18.46 -14.90 -18.11
CA ALA A 70 19.11 -16.17 -17.82
C ALA A 70 19.10 -17.14 -19.01
N THR A 71 18.15 -16.99 -19.93
CA THR A 71 18.05 -17.84 -21.13
C THR A 71 17.54 -17.02 -22.31
N PRO A 72 18.44 -16.36 -23.05
CA PRO A 72 18.06 -15.63 -24.26
C PRO A 72 17.40 -16.58 -25.27
N GLY A 73 16.27 -16.17 -25.86
CA GLY A 73 15.47 -17.00 -26.76
C GLY A 73 14.51 -17.94 -26.04
N ILE A 74 14.32 -17.78 -24.73
CA ILE A 74 13.34 -18.58 -23.98
C ILE A 74 11.92 -18.35 -24.51
N ARG A 75 11.14 -19.43 -24.55
CA ARG A 75 9.72 -19.40 -24.92
C ARG A 75 8.86 -19.14 -23.70
N ARG A 76 7.62 -18.65 -23.93
CA ARG A 76 6.63 -18.43 -22.86
C ARG A 76 6.50 -19.63 -21.91
N ALA A 77 6.44 -20.86 -22.45
CA ALA A 77 6.34 -22.08 -21.63
C ALA A 77 7.51 -22.20 -20.66
N GLY A 78 8.76 -22.05 -21.13
CA GLY A 78 9.93 -22.09 -20.28
C GLY A 78 9.99 -20.96 -19.25
N ILE A 79 9.45 -19.77 -19.57
CA ILE A 79 9.30 -18.68 -18.59
C ILE A 79 8.33 -19.10 -17.48
N CYS A 80 7.17 -19.67 -17.84
CA CYS A 80 6.21 -20.17 -16.86
C CYS A 80 6.82 -21.27 -15.97
N ASP A 81 7.52 -22.24 -16.57
CA ASP A 81 8.15 -23.34 -15.83
C ASP A 81 9.18 -22.81 -14.82
N ARG A 82 10.02 -21.85 -15.24
CA ARG A 82 11.04 -21.25 -14.39
C ARG A 82 10.47 -20.40 -13.27
N MET A 83 9.32 -19.78 -13.50
CA MET A 83 8.60 -19.00 -12.49
C MET A 83 7.67 -19.86 -11.62
N GLY A 84 7.63 -21.19 -11.83
CA GLY A 84 6.76 -22.09 -11.07
C GLY A 84 5.27 -21.88 -11.32
N VAL A 85 4.91 -21.28 -12.46
CA VAL A 85 3.54 -20.90 -12.80
C VAL A 85 2.77 -22.12 -13.33
N THR A 86 1.80 -22.58 -12.55
CA THR A 86 1.02 -23.79 -12.88
C THR A 86 -0.41 -23.48 -13.32
N THR A 87 -1.00 -22.40 -12.79
CA THR A 87 -2.39 -22.05 -13.07
C THR A 87 -2.56 -21.29 -14.38
N ASP A 88 -3.70 -21.45 -15.05
CA ASP A 88 -3.96 -20.76 -16.32
C ASP A 88 -4.12 -19.24 -16.15
N SER A 89 -4.62 -18.80 -15.00
CA SER A 89 -4.71 -17.37 -14.65
C SER A 89 -3.32 -16.73 -14.61
N GLU A 90 -2.34 -17.39 -13.98
CA GLU A 90 -0.97 -16.91 -13.91
C GLU A 90 -0.27 -16.94 -15.27
N LYS A 91 -0.48 -17.99 -16.07
CA LYS A 91 0.05 -18.05 -17.46
C LYS A 91 -0.49 -16.90 -18.32
N GLN A 92 -1.75 -16.52 -18.12
CA GLN A 92 -2.35 -15.38 -18.80
C GLN A 92 -1.73 -14.06 -18.32
N ALA A 93 -1.46 -13.94 -17.01
CA ALA A 93 -0.77 -12.78 -16.46
C ALA A 93 0.67 -12.63 -17.01
N ILE A 94 1.42 -13.74 -17.16
CA ILE A 94 2.73 -13.74 -17.83
C ILE A 94 2.60 -13.29 -19.29
N SER A 95 1.56 -13.73 -20.00
CA SER A 95 1.31 -13.32 -21.39
C SER A 95 1.03 -11.81 -21.50
N SER A 96 0.28 -11.26 -20.55
CA SER A 96 0.02 -9.82 -20.45
C SER A 96 1.31 -9.03 -20.18
N THR A 97 2.13 -9.50 -19.22
CA THR A 97 3.43 -8.89 -18.92
C THR A 97 4.39 -8.91 -20.12
N LEU A 98 4.47 -10.03 -20.85
CA LEU A 98 5.27 -10.12 -22.08
C LEU A 98 4.80 -9.13 -23.14
N SER A 99 3.47 -8.96 -23.28
CA SER A 99 2.88 -8.03 -24.24
C SER A 99 3.21 -6.56 -23.88
N ALA A 100 3.18 -6.23 -22.58
CA ALA A 100 3.58 -4.92 -22.08
C ALA A 100 5.07 -4.64 -22.31
N LEU A 101 5.94 -5.60 -21.99
CA LEU A 101 7.40 -5.47 -22.18
C LEU A 101 7.79 -5.33 -23.66
N LEU A 102 7.09 -6.01 -24.57
CA LEU A 102 7.26 -5.82 -26.02
C LEU A 102 6.88 -4.41 -26.44
N LYS A 103 5.74 -3.90 -25.95
CA LYS A 103 5.26 -2.54 -26.25
C LYS A 103 6.20 -1.47 -25.71
N GLU A 104 6.77 -1.69 -24.53
CA GLU A 104 7.76 -0.81 -23.90
C GLU A 104 9.16 -0.91 -24.57
N GLY A 105 9.37 -1.90 -25.44
CA GLY A 105 10.66 -2.12 -26.11
C GLY A 105 11.74 -2.72 -25.21
N VAL A 106 11.39 -3.23 -24.02
CA VAL A 106 12.34 -3.87 -23.09
C VAL A 106 12.80 -5.24 -23.60
N ILE A 107 11.92 -5.93 -24.30
CA ILE A 107 12.20 -7.22 -24.93
C ILE A 107 11.85 -7.16 -26.41
N ARG A 108 12.51 -8.01 -27.20
CA ARG A 108 12.19 -8.32 -28.59
C ARG A 108 11.78 -9.77 -28.74
N ARG A 109 10.96 -10.05 -29.73
CA ARG A 109 10.57 -11.40 -30.12
C ARG A 109 11.26 -11.74 -31.43
N HIS A 110 12.11 -12.76 -31.41
CA HIS A 110 12.77 -13.28 -32.60
C HIS A 110 12.01 -14.50 -33.11
N GLY A 111 11.68 -14.52 -34.40
CA GLY A 111 10.80 -15.52 -34.97
C GLY A 111 9.42 -15.55 -34.31
N SER A 112 8.77 -16.71 -34.35
CA SER A 112 7.38 -16.82 -33.89
C SER A 112 7.23 -16.97 -32.38
N ARG A 113 8.25 -17.28 -31.57
CA ARG A 113 8.03 -17.68 -30.15
C ARG A 113 9.15 -17.36 -29.16
N ASP A 114 10.28 -16.83 -29.59
CA ASP A 114 11.48 -16.77 -28.77
C ASP A 114 11.74 -15.32 -28.32
N TYR A 115 11.90 -15.11 -27.00
CA TYR A 115 12.03 -13.77 -26.40
C TYR A 115 13.47 -13.45 -26.04
N HIS A 116 13.89 -12.21 -26.31
CA HIS A 116 15.23 -11.68 -26.04
C HIS A 116 15.10 -10.31 -25.36
N LEU A 117 16.07 -9.93 -24.53
CA LEU A 117 16.18 -8.54 -24.10
C LEU A 117 16.62 -7.68 -25.29
N THR A 118 16.12 -6.45 -25.33
CA THR A 118 16.51 -5.45 -26.33
C THR A 118 17.90 -4.90 -26.05
#